data_AF-A0A7V8FNK4-F1
#
_entry.id   AF-A0A7V8FNK4-F1
#
_cell.length_a   1.000
_cell.length_b   1.000
_cell.length_c   1.000
_cell.angle_alpha   90.00
_cell.angle_beta   90.00
_cell.angle_gamma   90.00
#
_symmetry.space_group_name_H-M   'P 1'
#
loop_
_entity.id
_entity.type
_entity.pdbx_description
1 polymer ?
#
loop_
_entity_poly.entity_id
_entity_poly.type
_entity_poly.pdbx_seq_one_letter_code
_entity_poly.pdbx_strand_id
1 'polypeptide(L)' 'MMMMLLSAWISGLGLGSMYGLMALGFYVTYAVSGTVNFAQGSLILPLIYGHLSKRHWPARTALG' A
#
# COMPACT_ATOMS: atom_id res chain seq x y z
N MET A 1 -27.76 -27.68 8.27
CA MET A 1 -27.30 -27.75 6.87
C MET A 1 -27.58 -26.46 6.11
N MET A 2 -28.85 -26.12 5.82
CA MET A 2 -29.24 -24.95 5.02
C MET A 2 -28.64 -23.61 5.52
N MET A 3 -28.68 -23.38 6.83
CA MET A 3 -28.14 -22.15 7.46
C MET A 3 -26.62 -21.99 7.24
N MET A 4 -25.88 -23.11 7.25
CA MET A 4 -24.43 -23.12 7.07
C MET A 4 -24.05 -22.81 5.62
N LEU A 5 -24.80 -23.34 4.65
CA LEU A 5 -24.59 -23.02 3.24
C LEU A 5 -24.85 -21.53 2.99
N LEU A 6 -25.98 -21.00 3.48
CA LEU A 6 -26.31 -19.59 3.30
C LEU A 6 -25.25 -18.68 3.92
N SER A 7 -24.79 -19.00 5.13
CA SER A 7 -23.69 -18.27 5.78
C SER A 7 -22.39 -18.32 4.95
N ALA A 8 -22.03 -19.49 4.42
CA ALA A 8 -20.82 -19.64 3.61
C ALA A 8 -20.87 -18.79 2.32
N TRP A 9 -22.03 -18.71 1.68
CA TRP A 9 -22.24 -17.86 0.50
C TRP A 9 -22.12 -16.37 0.84
N ILE A 10 -22.77 -15.92 1.92
CA ILE A 10 -22.72 -14.51 2.34
C ILE A 10 -21.30 -14.13 2.74
N SER A 11 -20.62 -14.97 3.52
CA SER A 11 -19.23 -14.74 3.91
C SER A 11 -18.28 -14.78 2.71
N GLY A 12 -18.47 -15.71 1.76
CA GLY A 12 -17.68 -15.80 0.54
C GLY A 12 -17.82 -14.57 -0.35
N LEU A 13 -19.05 -14.07 -0.54
CA LEU A 13 -19.31 -12.83 -1.28
C LEU A 13 -18.76 -11.60 -0.54
N GLY A 14 -18.89 -11.55 0.78
CA GLY A 14 -18.34 -10.47 1.60
C GLY A 14 -16.81 -10.40 1.52
N LEU A 15 -16.14 -11.54 1.70
CA LEU A 15 -14.69 -11.64 1.56
C LEU A 15 -14.23 -11.32 0.13
N GLY A 16 -14.89 -11.90 -0.88
CA GLY A 16 -14.57 -11.65 -2.29
C GLY A 16 -14.72 -10.17 -2.67
N SER A 17 -15.77 -9.50 -2.18
CA SER A 17 -16.00 -8.07 -2.40
C SER A 17 -14.91 -7.21 -1.75
N MET A 18 -14.50 -7.50 -0.51
CA MET A 18 -13.42 -6.79 0.17
C MET A 18 -12.10 -6.90 -0.60
N TYR A 19 -11.71 -8.11 -0.97
CA TYR A 19 -10.47 -8.31 -1.74
C TYR A 19 -10.56 -7.73 -3.15
N GLY A 20 -11.72 -7.81 -3.81
CA GLY A 20 -11.96 -7.20 -5.12
C GLY A 20 -11.86 -5.68 -5.10
N LEU A 21 -12.48 -5.03 -4.10
CA LEU A 21 -12.39 -3.58 -3.92
C LEU A 21 -10.97 -3.12 -3.57
N MET A 22 -10.23 -3.88 -2.76
CA MET A 22 -8.82 -3.58 -2.49
C MET A 22 -7.96 -3.69 -3.76
N ALA A 23 -8.11 -4.76 -4.53
CA ALA A 23 -7.40 -4.91 -5.81
C ALA A 23 -7.72 -3.77 -6.78
N LEU A 24 -9.00 -3.38 -6.88
CA LEU A 24 -9.42 -2.25 -7.70
C LEU A 24 -8.81 -0.93 -7.21
N GLY A 25 -8.73 -0.69 -5.90
CA GLY A 25 -8.10 0.50 -5.32
C GLY A 25 -6.62 0.63 -5.68
N PHE A 26 -5.87 -0.48 -5.64
CA PHE A 26 -4.48 -0.50 -6.11
C PHE A 26 -4.36 -0.27 -7.61
N TYR A 27 -5.24 -0.88 -8.40
CA TYR A 27 -5.27 -0.70 -9.84
C TYR A 27 -5.56 0.76 -10.24
N VAL A 28 -6.57 1.39 -9.63
CA VAL A 28 -6.92 2.79 -9.89
C VAL A 28 -5.77 3.72 -9.50
N THR A 29 -5.14 3.48 -8.35
CA THR A 29 -3.97 4.27 -7.93
C THR A 29 -2.83 4.16 -8.96
N TYR A 30 -2.55 2.95 -9.42
CA TYR A 30 -1.56 2.71 -10.45
C TYR A 30 -1.92 3.42 -11.77
N ALA A 31 -3.18 3.31 -12.21
CA ALA A 31 -3.67 3.90 -13.43
C ALA A 31 -3.59 5.43 -13.44
N VAL A 32 -3.83 6.09 -12.30
CA VAL A 32 -3.81 7.56 -12.17
C VAL A 32 -2.38 8.09 -11.97
N SER A 33 -1.51 7.39 -11.24
CA SER A 33 -0.13 7.86 -11.00
C SER A 33 0.82 7.61 -12.18
N GLY A 34 0.46 6.77 -13.15
CA GLY A 34 1.17 6.57 -14.42
C GLY A 34 2.58 5.95 -14.33
N THR A 35 3.28 6.04 -13.20
CA THR A 35 4.64 5.51 -12.99
C THR A 35 5.00 5.26 -11.51
N VAL A 36 4.13 5.56 -10.54
CA VAL A 36 4.46 5.39 -9.10
C VAL A 36 3.34 4.64 -8.40
N ASN A 37 3.55 3.33 -8.16
CA ASN A 37 2.68 2.51 -7.31
C ASN A 37 3.02 2.78 -5.82
N PHE A 38 2.12 2.50 -4.87
CA PHE A 38 2.41 2.55 -3.42
C PHE A 38 3.68 1.75 -3.04
N ALA A 39 3.97 0.67 -3.77
CA ALA A 39 5.22 -0.09 -3.64
C ALA A 39 6.48 0.73 -3.99
N GLN A 40 6.39 1.65 -4.96
CA GLN A 40 7.48 2.54 -5.36
C GLN A 40 7.64 3.71 -4.38
N GLY A 41 6.54 4.22 -3.82
CA GLY A 41 6.58 5.17 -2.70
C GLY A 41 7.36 4.65 -1.48
N SER A 42 7.26 3.34 -1.22
CA SER A 42 8.04 2.66 -0.17
C SER A 42 9.55 2.60 -0.45
N LEU A 43 10.01 2.77 -1.69
CA LEU A 43 11.43 2.80 -2.03
C LEU A 43 11.96 4.24 -2.04
N ILE A 44 11.13 5.23 -2.40
CA ILE A 44 11.54 6.63 -2.48
C ILE A 44 12.01 7.14 -1.10
N LEU A 45 11.30 6.83 -0.02
CA LEU A 45 11.68 7.30 1.32
C LEU A 45 13.01 6.68 1.83
N PRO A 46 13.24 5.34 1.77
CA PRO A 46 14.54 4.76 2.11
C PRO A 46 15.68 5.19 1.19
N LEU A 47 15.43 5.40 -0.10
CA LEU A 47 16.44 5.87 -1.05
C LEU A 47 16.87 7.31 -0.74
N ILE A 48 15.91 8.20 -0.46
CA ILE A 48 16.20 9.57 -0.02
C ILE A 48 16.90 9.55 1.33
N TYR A 49 16.41 8.75 2.29
CA TYR A 49 17.04 8.61 3.60
C TYR A 49 18.49 8.13 3.47
N GLY A 50 18.77 7.09 2.69
CA GLY A 50 20.13 6.61 2.45
C GLY A 50 21.04 7.67 1.79
N HIS A 51 20.52 8.45 0.83
CA HIS A 51 21.25 9.56 0.21
C HIS A 51 21.56 10.67 1.22
N LEU A 52 20.61 11.01 2.09
CA LEU A 52 20.76 12.03 3.13
C LEU A 52 21.69 11.58 4.26
N SER A 53 21.63 10.31 4.66
CA SER A 53 22.55 9.71 5.64
C SER A 53 23.99 9.77 5.14
N LYS A 54 24.25 9.54 3.84
CA LYS A 54 25.60 9.74 3.27
C LYS A 54 26.06 11.20 3.34
N ARG A 55 25.15 12.17 3.31
CA ARG A 55 25.43 13.60 3.48
C ARG A 55 25.50 14.05 4.96
N HIS A 56 25.49 13.08 5.89
CA HIS A 56 25.61 13.31 7.33
C HIS A 56 24.43 14.13 7.90
N TRP A 57 23.26 14.04 7.27
CA TRP A 57 21.99 14.55 7.77
C TRP A 57 21.31 13.48 8.66
N PRO A 58 20.70 13.80 9.82
CA PRO A 58 20.34 15.13 10.33
C PRO A 58 21.38 15.74 11.29
N ALA A 59 22.61 15.20 11.37
CA ALA A 59 23.63 15.73 12.28
C ALA A 59 24.00 17.19 11.96
N ARG A 60 23.83 17.64 10.71
CA ARG A 60 24.02 19.04 10.29
C ARG A 60 22.90 20.00 10.75
N THR A 61 21.74 19.50 11.17
CA THR A 61 20.63 20.34 11.67
C THR A 61 20.48 20.37 13.18
N ALA A 62 21.18 19.49 13.92
CA ALA A 62 21.16 19.45 15.38
C ALA A 62 22.22 20.34 16.06
N LEU A 63 23.04 21.06 15.28
CA LEU A 63 24.12 21.94 15.74
C LEU A 63 23.93 23.42 15.32
N GLY A 64 22.70 23.81 14.95
CA GLY A 64 22.31 25.18 14.60
C GLY A 64 21.31 25.75 15.58
#